data_AF-A0A0G1TX55-F1
#
_entry.id   AF-A0A0G1TX55-F1
#
_cell.length_a   1.000
_cell.length_b   1.000
_cell.length_c   1.000
_cell.angle_alpha   90.00
_cell.angle_beta   90.00
_cell.angle_gamma   90.00
#
_symmetry.space_group_name_H-M   'P 1'
#
loop_
_entity.id
_entity.type
_entity.pdbx_description
1 polymer ?
#
loop_
_entity_poly.entity_id
_entity_poly.type
_entity_poly.pdbx_seq_one_letter_code
_entity_poly.pdbx_strand_id
1 'polypeptide(L)'
;MSVLLFTDVVSIFTAFVGAYYFRQSLPLAPIQQFGFYGVFLAAATALFIAIFTYFNLYKKTRSQFSISYFIDFLKAFSLWGVFLVAFSYFTKSEYSRFVVVLFFVISVVLVYASRLFVAWMTGQKIPRNGDAEIVREIKTVVREKADLAAEYKPQRPYYFAKRVFDFLAALVLSVMVAPAVFVVIFLIRRDSKGRAIIVQERVGMEGELFYMYKFRTMAADTELYAPAPQNNKDSRITKIGRFLRNYSIDELPQFWNVLKGEMSIVGPRPEMAFIVEKYEPWQKIRLQVKPGITGFWQVIGRKDLPLEENIEYDIYYVLHQSFFLDLAIMLKTIPRLFFSYGAY
;
A
#
# COMPACT_ATOMS: atom_id res chain seq x y z
N MET A 1 -15.01 13.72 -19.77
CA MET A 1 -16.05 13.85 -18.74
C MET A 1 -17.14 12.81 -18.94
N SER A 2 -17.79 12.74 -20.11
CA SER A 2 -18.94 11.85 -20.35
C SER A 2 -18.68 10.35 -20.13
N VAL A 3 -17.60 9.76 -20.68
CA VAL A 3 -17.38 8.30 -20.60
C VAL A 3 -17.14 7.80 -19.16
N LEU A 4 -16.28 8.48 -18.40
CA LEU A 4 -15.96 8.10 -17.02
C LEU A 4 -17.16 8.29 -16.09
N LEU A 5 -17.88 9.40 -16.22
CA LEU A 5 -19.10 9.62 -15.46
C LEU A 5 -20.16 8.57 -15.77
N PHE A 6 -20.36 8.27 -17.06
CA PHE A 6 -21.33 7.28 -17.49
C PHE A 6 -21.01 5.88 -16.93
N THR A 7 -19.77 5.42 -17.10
CA THR A 7 -19.33 4.11 -16.61
C THR A 7 -19.40 4.00 -15.09
N ASP A 8 -19.09 5.07 -14.35
CA ASP A 8 -19.25 5.10 -12.90
C ASP A 8 -20.72 5.00 -12.47
N VAL A 9 -21.62 5.77 -13.07
CA VAL A 9 -23.06 5.71 -12.73
C VAL A 9 -23.63 4.33 -13.00
N VAL A 10 -23.26 3.71 -14.12
CA VAL A 10 -23.61 2.31 -14.43
C VAL A 10 -23.05 1.36 -13.37
N SER A 11 -21.81 1.55 -12.94
CA SER A 11 -21.16 0.75 -11.90
C SER A 11 -21.87 0.89 -10.54
N ILE A 12 -22.27 2.11 -10.15
CA ILE A 12 -23.02 2.37 -8.91
C ILE A 12 -24.38 1.68 -8.94
N PHE A 13 -25.13 1.82 -10.03
CA PHE A 13 -26.43 1.15 -10.17
C PHE A 13 -26.27 -0.38 -10.12
N THR A 14 -25.29 -0.93 -10.84
CA THR A 14 -25.00 -2.36 -10.88
C THR A 14 -24.59 -2.87 -9.49
N ALA A 15 -23.75 -2.12 -8.76
CA ALA A 15 -23.35 -2.45 -7.41
C ALA A 15 -24.56 -2.52 -6.46
N PHE A 16 -25.49 -1.57 -6.58
CA PHE A 16 -26.68 -1.54 -5.74
C PHE A 16 -27.59 -2.73 -6.01
N VAL A 17 -27.87 -3.03 -7.28
CA VAL A 17 -28.66 -4.18 -7.70
C VAL A 17 -28.04 -5.49 -7.19
N GLY A 18 -26.73 -5.65 -7.40
CA GLY A 18 -25.99 -6.82 -6.91
C GLY A 18 -26.05 -6.97 -5.39
N ALA A 19 -25.86 -5.87 -4.65
CA ALA A 19 -25.94 -5.87 -3.20
C ALA A 19 -27.33 -6.24 -2.68
N TYR A 20 -28.37 -5.69 -3.28
CA TYR A 20 -29.77 -5.96 -2.91
C TYR A 20 -30.10 -7.45 -3.09
N TYR A 21 -29.87 -8.01 -4.28
CA TYR A 21 -30.23 -9.40 -4.57
C TYR A 21 -29.34 -10.40 -3.82
N PHE A 22 -28.05 -10.09 -3.62
CA PHE A 22 -27.21 -10.91 -2.75
C PHE A 22 -27.72 -10.91 -1.32
N ARG A 23 -28.13 -9.75 -0.77
CA ARG A 23 -28.70 -9.73 0.58
C ARG A 23 -30.04 -10.48 0.64
N GLN A 24 -30.84 -10.45 -0.42
CA GLN A 24 -32.12 -11.15 -0.49
C GLN A 24 -31.96 -12.67 -0.56
N SER A 25 -30.88 -13.19 -1.14
CA SER A 25 -30.63 -14.63 -1.25
C SER A 25 -30.15 -15.28 0.06
N LEU A 26 -29.73 -14.48 1.05
CA LEU A 26 -29.29 -14.99 2.35
C LEU A 26 -30.48 -15.33 3.25
N PRO A 27 -30.40 -16.42 4.05
CA PRO A 27 -31.45 -16.85 4.98
C PRO A 27 -31.47 -15.98 6.24
N LEU A 28 -31.70 -14.68 6.06
CA LEU A 28 -31.77 -13.65 7.09
C LEU A 28 -33.13 -12.96 7.03
N ALA A 29 -33.42 -12.10 8.01
CA ALA A 29 -34.66 -11.32 8.06
C ALA A 29 -34.96 -10.64 6.70
N PRO A 30 -36.25 -10.59 6.29
CA PRO A 30 -36.65 -10.01 5.02
C PRO A 30 -36.28 -8.52 4.98
N ILE A 31 -35.98 -8.04 3.79
CA ILE A 31 -35.67 -6.64 3.53
C ILE A 31 -36.82 -5.97 2.78
N GLN A 32 -36.90 -4.65 2.88
CA GLN A 32 -37.86 -3.85 2.14
C GLN A 32 -37.74 -4.06 0.63
N GLN A 33 -38.83 -3.84 -0.11
CA GLN A 33 -38.87 -3.99 -1.57
C GLN A 33 -37.88 -3.03 -2.24
N PHE A 34 -37.36 -3.40 -3.42
CA PHE A 34 -36.37 -2.61 -4.16
C PHE A 34 -36.77 -1.14 -4.33
N GLY A 35 -38.04 -0.86 -4.65
CA GLY A 35 -38.55 0.51 -4.84
C GLY A 35 -38.39 1.41 -3.62
N PHE A 36 -38.40 0.83 -2.40
CA PHE A 36 -38.17 1.57 -1.15
C PHE A 36 -36.79 2.25 -1.12
N TYR A 37 -35.80 1.68 -1.82
CA TYR A 37 -34.45 2.21 -1.89
C TYR A 37 -34.25 3.25 -3.00
N GLY A 38 -35.28 3.59 -3.79
CA GLY A 38 -35.15 4.51 -4.92
C GLY A 38 -34.62 5.89 -4.53
N VAL A 39 -35.16 6.49 -3.47
CA VAL A 39 -34.71 7.80 -2.95
C VAL A 39 -33.28 7.71 -2.42
N PHE A 40 -32.97 6.64 -1.68
CA PHE A 40 -31.61 6.38 -1.19
C PHE A 40 -30.61 6.29 -2.35
N LEU A 41 -30.91 5.49 -3.37
CA LEU A 41 -30.03 5.29 -4.51
C LEU A 41 -29.83 6.58 -5.33
N ALA A 42 -30.90 7.36 -5.53
CA ALA A 42 -30.82 8.65 -6.21
C ALA A 42 -29.93 9.63 -5.44
N ALA A 43 -30.15 9.78 -4.13
CA ALA A 43 -29.35 10.65 -3.26
C ALA A 43 -27.88 10.19 -3.20
N ALA A 44 -27.65 8.89 -3.03
CA ALA A 44 -26.32 8.28 -3.02
C ALA A 44 -25.57 8.55 -4.33
N THR A 45 -26.23 8.39 -5.48
CA THR A 45 -25.63 8.61 -6.80
C THR A 45 -25.33 10.09 -7.04
N ALA A 46 -26.25 11.00 -6.71
CA ALA A 46 -26.04 12.43 -6.84
C ALA A 46 -24.84 12.90 -6.00
N LEU A 47 -24.75 12.42 -4.75
CA LEU A 47 -23.64 12.72 -3.87
C LEU A 47 -22.31 12.13 -4.36
N PHE A 48 -22.33 10.89 -4.88
CA PHE A 48 -21.16 10.27 -5.49
C PHE A 48 -20.59 11.14 -6.62
N ILE A 49 -21.44 11.61 -7.53
CA ILE A 49 -21.04 12.46 -8.65
C ILE A 49 -20.46 13.77 -8.14
N ALA A 50 -21.10 14.42 -7.17
CA ALA A 50 -20.63 15.67 -6.59
C ALA A 50 -19.23 15.52 -5.95
N ILE A 51 -19.04 14.49 -5.12
CA ILE A 51 -17.76 14.21 -4.46
C ILE A 51 -16.66 13.89 -5.49
N PHE A 52 -16.94 13.02 -6.47
CA PHE A 52 -15.94 12.66 -7.48
C PHE A 52 -15.56 13.84 -8.38
N THR A 53 -16.49 14.74 -8.62
CA THR A 53 -16.23 16.01 -9.31
C THR A 53 -15.35 16.92 -8.47
N TYR A 54 -15.63 17.06 -7.17
CA TYR A 54 -14.82 17.84 -6.23
C TYR A 54 -13.34 17.37 -6.19
N PHE A 55 -13.11 16.05 -6.17
CA PHE A 55 -11.77 15.46 -6.22
C PHE A 55 -11.13 15.46 -7.63
N ASN A 56 -11.76 16.11 -8.61
CA ASN A 56 -11.29 16.19 -10.00
C ASN A 56 -11.06 14.80 -10.66
N LEU A 57 -11.82 13.77 -10.26
CA LEU A 57 -11.65 12.39 -10.75
C LEU A 57 -12.20 12.16 -12.16
N TYR A 58 -12.88 13.16 -12.74
CA TYR A 58 -13.39 13.14 -14.12
C TYR A 58 -12.53 13.95 -15.12
N LYS A 59 -11.43 14.57 -14.66
CA LYS A 59 -10.53 15.35 -15.51
C LYS A 59 -9.71 14.44 -16.44
N LYS A 60 -9.79 14.67 -17.76
CA LYS A 60 -9.19 13.81 -18.80
C LYS A 60 -7.66 13.70 -18.74
N THR A 61 -6.98 14.73 -18.20
CA THR A 61 -5.51 14.81 -18.19
C THR A 61 -4.86 13.99 -17.07
N ARG A 62 -5.65 13.40 -16.15
CA ARG A 62 -5.09 12.58 -15.06
C ARG A 62 -4.92 11.15 -15.53
N SER A 63 -3.69 10.63 -15.42
CA SER A 63 -3.45 9.19 -15.53
C SER A 63 -4.11 8.48 -14.36
N GLN A 64 -4.97 7.51 -14.66
CA GLN A 64 -5.68 6.74 -13.63
C GLN A 64 -4.76 5.80 -12.86
N PHE A 65 -3.54 5.58 -13.37
CA PHE A 65 -2.52 4.75 -12.74
C PHE A 65 -1.63 5.53 -11.76
N SER A 66 -1.71 6.87 -11.75
CA SER A 66 -0.93 7.72 -10.84
C SER A 66 -1.31 7.48 -9.38
N ILE A 67 -0.32 7.55 -8.49
CA ILE A 67 -0.56 7.41 -7.04
C ILE A 67 -1.42 8.55 -6.48
N SER A 68 -1.28 9.77 -7.00
CA SER A 68 -2.09 10.90 -6.56
C SER A 68 -3.56 10.71 -6.93
N TYR A 69 -3.83 10.19 -8.14
CA TYR A 69 -5.19 9.83 -8.57
C TYR A 69 -5.78 8.76 -7.66
N PHE A 70 -5.00 7.72 -7.35
CA PHE A 70 -5.46 6.64 -6.48
C PHE A 70 -5.76 7.12 -5.05
N ILE A 71 -4.95 8.02 -4.50
CA ILE A 71 -5.19 8.65 -3.19
C ILE A 71 -6.50 9.45 -3.21
N ASP A 72 -6.72 10.27 -4.22
CA ASP A 72 -7.96 11.06 -4.33
C ASP A 72 -9.19 10.18 -4.53
N PHE A 73 -9.05 9.08 -5.26
CA PHE A 73 -10.08 8.05 -5.40
C PHE A 73 -10.46 7.43 -4.05
N LEU A 74 -9.48 7.04 -3.24
CA LEU A 74 -9.71 6.50 -1.89
C LEU A 74 -10.35 7.54 -0.96
N LYS A 75 -9.92 8.80 -1.01
CA LYS A 75 -10.52 9.90 -0.24
C LYS A 75 -11.98 10.13 -0.63
N ALA A 76 -12.28 10.17 -1.93
CA ALA A 76 -13.62 10.36 -2.46
C ALA A 76 -14.57 9.24 -2.00
N PHE A 77 -14.14 7.98 -2.12
CA PHE A 77 -14.92 6.85 -1.63
C PHE A 77 -15.10 6.87 -0.11
N SER A 78 -14.05 7.18 0.66
CA SER A 78 -14.14 7.26 2.12
C SER A 78 -15.16 8.32 2.56
N LEU A 79 -15.11 9.50 1.94
CA LEU A 79 -16.07 10.58 2.21
C LEU A 79 -17.50 10.16 1.85
N TRP A 80 -17.68 9.56 0.66
CA TRP A 80 -18.99 9.08 0.23
C TRP A 80 -19.55 8.00 1.16
N GLY A 81 -18.72 7.04 1.60
CA GLY A 81 -19.11 6.01 2.56
C GLY A 81 -19.58 6.57 3.89
N VAL A 82 -18.89 7.58 4.43
CA VAL A 82 -19.32 8.30 5.65
C VAL A 82 -20.71 8.91 5.46
N PHE A 83 -20.96 9.55 4.32
CA PHE A 83 -22.28 10.10 4.03
C PHE A 83 -23.35 9.03 3.83
N LEU A 84 -23.04 7.87 3.23
CA LEU A 84 -24.00 6.77 3.11
C LEU A 84 -24.43 6.26 4.49
N VAL A 85 -23.47 6.07 5.40
CA VAL A 85 -23.73 5.64 6.78
C VAL A 85 -24.54 6.71 7.52
N ALA A 86 -24.13 7.98 7.42
CA ALA A 86 -24.84 9.09 8.05
C ALA A 86 -26.28 9.21 7.51
N PHE A 87 -26.47 9.17 6.19
CA PHE A 87 -27.78 9.22 5.56
C PHE A 87 -28.66 8.04 6.01
N SER A 88 -28.11 6.82 6.03
CA SER A 88 -28.83 5.65 6.52
C SER A 88 -29.21 5.77 8.00
N TYR A 89 -28.43 6.49 8.82
CA TYR A 89 -28.74 6.71 10.23
C TYR A 89 -29.78 7.81 10.45
N PHE A 90 -29.62 8.97 9.81
CA PHE A 90 -30.45 10.16 10.05
C PHE A 90 -31.83 10.08 9.41
N THR A 91 -31.97 9.37 8.30
CA THR A 91 -33.29 9.18 7.67
C THR A 91 -34.22 8.31 8.54
N LYS A 92 -33.70 7.66 9.60
CA LYS A 92 -34.42 6.70 10.45
C LYS A 92 -35.20 5.63 9.66
N SER A 93 -34.86 5.47 8.39
CA SER A 93 -35.52 4.57 7.47
C SER A 93 -35.14 3.13 7.78
N GLU A 94 -36.05 2.19 7.49
CA GLU A 94 -35.82 0.75 7.63
C GLU A 94 -34.86 0.16 6.58
N TYR A 95 -33.88 0.94 6.12
CA TYR A 95 -32.87 0.46 5.18
C TYR A 95 -32.04 -0.65 5.84
N SER A 96 -31.86 -1.74 5.11
CA SER A 96 -30.95 -2.80 5.54
C SER A 96 -29.51 -2.28 5.51
N ARG A 97 -28.92 -2.12 6.70
CA ARG A 97 -27.50 -1.70 6.86
C ARG A 97 -26.55 -2.64 6.10
N PHE A 98 -26.90 -3.92 6.02
CA PHE A 98 -26.12 -4.89 5.25
C PHE A 98 -26.17 -4.56 3.74
N VAL A 99 -27.34 -4.21 3.18
CA VAL A 99 -27.41 -3.75 1.77
C VAL A 99 -26.52 -2.53 1.57
N VAL A 100 -26.57 -1.54 2.47
CA VAL A 100 -25.77 -0.30 2.36
C VAL A 100 -24.26 -0.59 2.40
N VAL A 101 -23.80 -1.43 3.33
CA VAL A 101 -22.39 -1.81 3.45
C VAL A 101 -21.93 -2.60 2.22
N LEU A 102 -22.73 -3.58 1.78
CA LEU A 102 -22.39 -4.38 0.62
C LEU A 102 -22.39 -3.54 -0.66
N PHE A 103 -23.35 -2.64 -0.80
CA PHE A 103 -23.41 -1.65 -1.88
C PHE A 103 -22.13 -0.83 -1.93
N PHE A 104 -21.70 -0.26 -0.80
CA PHE A 104 -20.45 0.49 -0.72
C PHE A 104 -19.24 -0.33 -1.16
N VAL A 105 -19.07 -1.55 -0.63
CA VAL A 105 -17.94 -2.43 -0.95
C VAL A 105 -17.92 -2.80 -2.43
N ILE A 106 -19.06 -3.23 -2.98
CA ILE A 106 -19.17 -3.60 -4.40
C ILE A 106 -18.93 -2.36 -5.29
N SER A 107 -19.40 -1.17 -4.89
CA SER A 107 -19.17 0.06 -5.63
C SER A 107 -17.69 0.41 -5.75
N VAL A 108 -16.90 0.30 -4.66
CA VAL A 108 -15.44 0.55 -4.71
C VAL A 108 -14.79 -0.36 -5.75
N VAL A 109 -15.12 -1.65 -5.74
CA VAL A 109 -14.54 -2.65 -6.65
C VAL A 109 -14.97 -2.40 -8.10
N LEU A 110 -16.28 -2.27 -8.37
CA LEU A 110 -16.80 -2.13 -9.73
C LEU A 110 -16.37 -0.81 -10.37
N VAL A 111 -16.39 0.30 -9.62
CA VAL A 111 -15.91 1.58 -10.14
C VAL A 111 -14.41 1.49 -10.43
N TYR A 112 -13.59 0.94 -9.52
CA TYR A 112 -12.15 0.83 -9.82
C TYR A 112 -11.88 -0.04 -11.05
N ALA A 113 -12.59 -1.17 -11.19
CA ALA A 113 -12.48 -2.05 -12.35
C ALA A 113 -12.92 -1.36 -13.65
N SER A 114 -14.02 -0.62 -13.63
CA SER A 114 -14.50 0.12 -14.81
C SER A 114 -13.54 1.22 -15.23
N ARG A 115 -12.89 1.89 -14.26
CA ARG A 115 -11.82 2.87 -14.51
C ARG A 115 -10.63 2.22 -15.20
N LEU A 116 -10.10 1.12 -14.66
CA LEU A 116 -9.01 0.36 -15.30
C LEU A 116 -9.37 -0.07 -16.73
N PHE A 117 -10.61 -0.51 -16.94
CA PHE A 117 -11.11 -0.87 -18.27
C PHE A 117 -11.14 0.34 -19.22
N VAL A 118 -11.64 1.50 -18.79
CA VAL A 118 -11.63 2.73 -19.59
C VAL A 118 -10.20 3.19 -19.88
N ALA A 119 -9.29 3.12 -18.89
CA ALA A 119 -7.88 3.45 -19.09
C ALA A 119 -7.24 2.55 -20.16
N TRP A 120 -7.51 1.24 -20.11
CA TRP A 120 -7.07 0.28 -21.12
C TRP A 120 -7.66 0.59 -22.50
N MET A 121 -8.97 0.79 -22.61
CA MET A 121 -9.64 1.12 -23.89
C MET A 121 -9.15 2.43 -24.50
N THR A 122 -8.81 3.41 -23.67
CA THR A 122 -8.30 4.72 -24.13
C THR A 122 -6.79 4.74 -24.35
N GLY A 123 -6.12 3.60 -24.22
CA GLY A 123 -4.69 3.47 -24.44
C GLY A 123 -3.83 4.23 -23.44
N GLN A 124 -4.36 4.51 -22.23
CA GLN A 124 -3.53 5.10 -21.17
C GLN A 124 -2.39 4.15 -20.85
N LYS A 125 -1.17 4.65 -20.96
CA LYS A 125 0.03 3.88 -20.61
C LYS A 125 0.05 3.65 -19.10
N ILE A 126 0.21 2.40 -18.70
CA ILE A 126 0.56 2.06 -17.32
C ILE A 126 1.97 2.61 -17.09
N PRO A 127 2.17 3.55 -16.14
CA PRO A 127 3.49 4.06 -15.82
C PRO A 127 4.33 2.88 -15.35
N ARG A 128 5.48 2.70 -16.00
CA ARG A 128 6.45 1.70 -15.56
C ARG A 128 7.09 2.21 -14.27
N ASN A 129 7.53 1.29 -13.42
CA ASN A 129 8.38 1.65 -12.29
C ASN A 129 9.58 2.47 -12.81
N GLY A 130 9.79 3.64 -12.21
CA GLY A 130 10.83 4.55 -12.70
C GLY A 130 10.52 5.35 -13.96
N ASP A 131 9.23 5.57 -14.28
CA ASP A 131 8.84 6.47 -15.35
C ASP A 131 9.57 7.81 -15.23
N ALA A 132 10.21 8.25 -16.31
CA ALA A 132 11.08 9.43 -16.30
C ALA A 132 10.34 10.71 -15.91
N GLU A 133 9.04 10.80 -16.21
CA GLU A 133 8.21 11.94 -15.82
C GLU A 133 7.97 11.96 -14.29
N ILE A 134 7.63 10.80 -13.71
CA ILE A 134 7.44 10.63 -12.26
C ILE A 134 8.75 10.90 -11.51
N VAL A 135 9.87 10.37 -12.03
CA VAL A 135 11.21 10.61 -11.45
C VAL A 135 11.52 12.10 -11.47
N ARG A 136 11.24 12.80 -12.58
CA ARG A 136 11.50 14.24 -12.70
C ARG A 136 10.66 15.04 -11.70
N GLU A 137 9.37 14.74 -11.60
CA GLU A 137 8.47 15.37 -10.62
C GLU A 137 9.00 15.19 -9.18
N ILE A 138 9.34 13.96 -8.81
CA ILE A 138 9.90 13.64 -7.49
C ILE A 138 11.20 14.41 -7.25
N LYS A 139 12.13 14.42 -8.20
CA LYS A 139 13.40 15.14 -8.08
C LYS A 139 13.19 16.65 -7.94
N THR A 140 12.25 17.24 -8.68
CA THR A 140 11.91 18.65 -8.55
C THR A 140 11.36 18.94 -7.16
N VAL A 141 10.38 18.16 -6.67
CA VAL A 141 9.79 18.35 -5.34
C VAL A 141 10.83 18.18 -4.24
N VAL A 142 11.69 17.15 -4.34
CA VAL A 142 12.77 16.92 -3.37
C VAL A 142 13.76 18.07 -3.39
N ARG A 143 14.15 18.58 -4.57
CA ARG A 143 15.10 19.70 -4.68
C ARG A 143 14.53 21.00 -4.11
N GLU A 144 13.26 21.29 -4.39
CA GLU A 144 12.58 22.50 -3.88
C GLU A 144 12.33 22.45 -2.36
N LYS A 145 12.13 21.24 -1.82
CA LYS A 145 11.79 21.04 -0.41
C LYS A 145 12.93 20.47 0.43
N ALA A 146 14.13 20.25 -0.12
CA ALA A 146 15.24 19.63 0.61
C ALA A 146 15.64 20.46 1.84
N ASP A 147 15.71 21.78 1.69
CA ASP A 147 16.04 22.68 2.80
C ASP A 147 14.94 22.69 3.86
N LEU A 148 13.67 22.66 3.44
CA LEU A 148 12.50 22.54 4.33
C LEU A 148 12.44 21.16 5.02
N ALA A 149 12.96 20.13 4.36
CA ALA A 149 12.96 18.77 4.86
C ALA A 149 13.98 18.58 5.98
N ALA A 150 15.09 19.32 5.97
CA ALA A 150 16.04 19.34 7.08
C ALA A 150 15.40 19.87 8.38
N GLU A 151 14.46 20.81 8.27
CA GLU A 151 13.67 21.35 9.39
C GLU A 151 12.34 20.63 9.62
N TYR A 152 12.00 19.63 8.79
CA TYR A 152 10.72 18.94 8.88
C TYR A 152 10.56 18.27 10.24
N LYS A 153 9.53 18.71 10.98
CA LYS A 153 9.12 18.07 12.22
C LYS A 153 7.88 17.22 11.97
N PRO A 154 7.91 15.95 12.37
CA PRO A 154 6.79 15.03 12.19
C PRO A 154 5.52 15.55 12.89
N GLN A 155 4.37 15.47 12.20
CA GLN A 155 3.08 15.83 12.79
C GLN A 155 2.66 14.85 13.89
N ARG A 156 2.89 15.20 15.16
CA ARG A 156 2.68 14.32 16.34
C ARG A 156 1.38 13.48 16.32
N PRO A 157 0.17 14.04 16.10
CA PRO A 157 -1.06 13.25 16.07
C PRO A 157 -1.11 12.18 14.97
N TYR A 158 -0.59 12.46 13.76
CA TYR A 158 -0.52 11.46 12.69
C TYR A 158 0.40 10.30 13.08
N TYR A 159 1.57 10.58 13.67
CA TYR A 159 2.52 9.54 14.07
C TYR A 159 1.98 8.65 15.18
N PHE A 160 1.24 9.20 16.13
CA PHE A 160 0.57 8.42 17.15
C PHE A 160 -0.48 7.49 16.53
N ALA A 161 -1.37 8.02 15.68
CA ALA A 161 -2.38 7.23 15.00
C ALA A 161 -1.76 6.14 14.11
N LYS A 162 -0.72 6.48 13.36
CA LYS A 162 0.06 5.55 12.54
C LYS A 162 0.66 4.45 13.40
N ARG A 163 1.26 4.80 14.55
CA ARG A 163 1.87 3.81 15.45
C ARG A 163 0.86 2.81 15.99
N VAL A 164 -0.32 3.28 16.41
CA VAL A 164 -1.41 2.42 16.88
C VAL A 164 -1.89 1.50 15.74
N PHE A 165 -2.10 2.06 14.55
CA PHE A 165 -2.48 1.28 13.37
C PHE A 165 -1.44 0.20 13.04
N ASP A 166 -0.15 0.56 12.95
CA ASP A 166 0.93 -0.36 12.62
C ASP A 166 1.01 -1.50 13.64
N PHE A 167 0.88 -1.20 14.93
CA PHE A 167 0.91 -2.21 15.99
C PHE A 167 -0.28 -3.17 15.87
N LEU A 168 -1.50 -2.67 15.73
CA LEU A 168 -2.70 -3.51 15.64
C LEU A 168 -2.68 -4.37 14.36
N ALA A 169 -2.31 -3.76 13.23
CA ALA A 169 -2.21 -4.48 11.96
C ALA A 169 -1.10 -5.53 12.01
N ALA A 170 0.09 -5.21 12.53
CA ALA A 170 1.18 -6.17 12.69
C ALA A 170 0.82 -7.30 13.66
N LEU A 171 0.05 -7.03 14.73
CA LEU A 171 -0.39 -8.05 15.67
C LEU A 171 -1.34 -9.05 14.99
N VAL A 172 -2.37 -8.54 14.31
CA VAL A 172 -3.33 -9.39 13.56
C VAL A 172 -2.60 -10.19 12.49
N LEU A 173 -1.77 -9.55 11.67
CA LEU A 173 -1.02 -10.22 10.62
C LEU A 173 -0.06 -11.26 11.18
N SER A 174 0.65 -10.97 12.27
CA SER A 174 1.57 -11.92 12.92
C SER A 174 0.85 -13.19 13.37
N VAL A 175 -0.35 -13.05 13.96
CA VAL A 175 -1.17 -14.20 14.35
C VAL A 175 -1.61 -15.00 13.12
N MET A 176 -2.04 -14.33 12.05
CA MET A 176 -2.45 -14.98 10.79
C MET A 176 -1.30 -15.70 10.09
N VAL A 177 -0.08 -15.15 10.10
CA VAL A 177 1.08 -15.74 9.42
C VAL A 177 1.89 -16.70 10.29
N ALA A 178 1.61 -16.79 11.60
CA ALA A 178 2.36 -17.66 12.51
C ALA A 178 2.47 -19.12 12.03
N PRO A 179 1.41 -19.78 11.54
CA PRO A 179 1.54 -21.14 11.00
C PRO A 179 2.50 -21.21 9.81
N ALA A 180 2.44 -20.24 8.89
CA ALA A 180 3.31 -20.17 7.73
C ALA A 180 4.78 -19.96 8.12
N VAL A 181 5.05 -19.16 9.17
CA VAL A 181 6.41 -18.95 9.70
C VAL A 181 7.06 -20.27 10.11
N PHE A 182 6.35 -21.15 10.83
CA PHE A 182 6.89 -22.45 11.23
C PHE A 182 7.19 -23.36 10.04
N VAL A 183 6.30 -23.39 9.04
CA VAL A 183 6.52 -24.14 7.80
C VAL A 183 7.76 -23.63 7.06
N VAL A 184 7.90 -22.31 6.92
CA VAL A 184 9.06 -21.70 6.25
C VAL A 184 10.36 -22.00 7.00
N ILE A 185 10.36 -21.92 8.34
CA ILE A 185 11.53 -22.30 9.15
C ILE A 185 11.95 -23.74 8.88
N PHE A 186 10.99 -24.67 8.85
CA PHE A 186 11.26 -26.07 8.54
C PHE A 186 11.86 -26.24 7.14
N LEU A 187 11.26 -25.61 6.12
CA LEU A 187 11.73 -25.68 4.74
C LEU A 187 13.16 -25.14 4.57
N ILE A 188 13.48 -23.99 5.17
CA ILE A 188 14.83 -23.41 5.09
C ILE A 188 15.87 -24.34 5.71
N ARG A 189 15.56 -24.96 6.86
CA ARG A 189 16.48 -25.88 7.56
C ARG A 189 16.69 -27.20 6.81
N ARG A 190 15.72 -27.61 5.98
CA ARG A 190 15.83 -28.78 5.10
C ARG A 190 16.62 -28.47 3.82
N ASP A 191 16.51 -27.24 3.32
CA ASP A 191 17.21 -26.82 2.09
C ASP A 191 18.70 -26.52 2.32
N SER A 192 19.08 -25.95 3.47
CA SER A 192 20.48 -25.69 3.81
C SER A 192 20.74 -25.72 5.33
N LYS A 193 21.95 -26.17 5.74
CA LYS A 193 22.37 -26.19 7.15
C LYS A 193 22.34 -24.78 7.74
N GLY A 194 21.96 -24.61 9.01
CA GLY A 194 22.05 -23.31 9.73
C GLY A 194 20.71 -22.77 10.25
N ARG A 195 20.73 -21.53 10.75
CA ARG A 195 19.55 -20.84 11.29
C ARG A 195 18.63 -20.37 10.15
N ALA A 196 17.32 -20.48 10.37
CA ALA A 196 16.32 -20.06 9.39
C ALA A 196 16.07 -18.55 9.39
N ILE A 197 16.23 -17.90 10.55
CA ILE A 197 16.11 -16.45 10.70
C ILE A 197 17.52 -15.89 10.83
N ILE A 198 17.80 -14.83 10.08
CA ILE A 198 18.99 -14.02 10.22
C ILE A 198 18.63 -12.67 10.82
N VAL A 199 19.58 -12.14 11.58
CA VAL A 199 19.48 -10.87 12.28
C VAL A 199 20.55 -9.97 11.70
N GLN A 200 20.14 -8.82 11.17
CA GLN A 200 21.06 -7.84 10.58
C GLN A 200 20.90 -6.52 11.30
N GLU A 201 22.01 -5.89 11.66
CA GLU A 201 21.99 -4.53 12.16
C GLU A 201 21.67 -3.56 11.01
N ARG A 202 20.75 -2.64 11.28
CA ARG A 202 20.26 -1.65 10.33
C ARG A 202 20.10 -0.31 11.03
N VAL A 203 20.17 0.76 10.24
CA VAL A 203 19.91 2.11 10.71
C VAL A 203 18.42 2.39 10.69
N GLY A 204 17.90 2.84 11.84
CA GLY A 204 16.52 3.18 12.08
C GLY A 204 16.28 4.69 12.12
N MET A 205 15.21 5.05 12.82
CA MET A 205 14.83 6.45 13.02
C MET A 205 15.92 7.19 13.81
N GLU A 206 16.21 8.43 13.43
CA GLU A 206 17.24 9.29 14.02
C GLU A 206 18.67 8.71 13.96
N GLY A 207 18.89 7.68 13.14
CA GLY A 207 20.20 7.03 13.02
C GLY A 207 20.43 5.89 14.01
N GLU A 208 19.46 5.60 14.89
CA GLU A 208 19.57 4.54 15.90
C GLU A 208 19.67 3.15 15.27
N LEU A 209 20.62 2.34 15.76
CA LEU A 209 20.81 0.98 15.26
C LEU A 209 19.75 0.04 15.85
N PHE A 210 19.24 -0.87 15.01
CA PHE A 210 18.32 -1.91 15.44
C PHE A 210 18.56 -3.23 14.71
N TYR A 211 18.06 -4.31 15.30
CA TYR A 211 18.19 -5.66 14.75
C TYR A 211 17.00 -6.02 13.88
N MET A 212 17.18 -5.98 12.56
CA MET A 212 16.18 -6.40 11.58
C MET A 212 16.14 -7.92 11.42
N TYR A 213 14.96 -8.52 11.57
CA TYR A 213 14.74 -9.95 11.39
C TYR A 213 14.28 -10.28 9.97
N LYS A 214 14.88 -11.29 9.34
CA LYS A 214 14.38 -11.81 8.05
C LYS A 214 14.67 -13.29 7.91
N PHE A 215 13.91 -13.98 7.05
CA PHE A 215 14.28 -15.35 6.71
C PHE A 215 15.56 -15.39 5.90
N ARG A 216 16.36 -16.42 6.13
CA ARG A 216 17.57 -16.68 5.39
C ARG A 216 17.20 -17.19 4.00
N THR A 217 17.62 -16.45 2.97
CA THR A 217 17.40 -16.82 1.56
C THR A 217 18.70 -17.26 0.86
N MET A 218 19.84 -16.95 1.45
CA MET A 218 21.17 -17.27 0.92
C MET A 218 21.81 -18.44 1.68
N ALA A 219 22.84 -19.05 1.08
CA ALA A 219 23.58 -20.15 1.68
C ALA A 219 24.26 -19.73 3.00
N ALA A 220 24.50 -20.70 3.88
CA ALA A 220 24.95 -20.46 5.26
C ALA A 220 26.33 -19.82 5.38
N ASP A 221 27.16 -20.08 4.38
CA ASP A 221 28.53 -19.63 4.19
C ASP A 221 28.62 -18.23 3.54
N THR A 222 27.49 -17.66 3.11
CA THR A 222 27.47 -16.30 2.58
C THR A 222 27.65 -15.28 3.69
N GLU A 223 28.55 -14.31 3.47
CA GLU A 223 28.76 -13.20 4.39
C GLU A 223 27.45 -12.43 4.65
N LEU A 224 27.18 -12.15 5.93
CA LEU A 224 25.92 -11.55 6.38
C LEU A 224 25.68 -10.16 5.77
N TYR A 225 26.75 -9.39 5.54
CA TYR A 225 26.71 -8.03 5.01
C TYR A 225 27.14 -7.95 3.53
N ALA A 226 27.15 -9.09 2.82
CA ALA A 226 27.44 -9.10 1.40
C ALA A 226 26.44 -8.21 0.61
N PRO A 227 26.87 -7.61 -0.51
CA PRO A 227 25.99 -6.86 -1.38
C PRO A 227 24.76 -7.67 -1.78
N ALA A 228 23.60 -6.99 -1.81
CA ALA A 228 22.35 -7.61 -2.24
C ALA A 228 22.53 -8.20 -3.65
N PRO A 229 22.06 -9.43 -3.89
CA PRO A 229 22.21 -10.03 -5.20
C PRO A 229 21.39 -9.25 -6.23
N GLN A 230 22.00 -8.95 -7.36
CA GLN A 230 21.41 -8.10 -8.41
C GLN A 230 20.31 -8.83 -9.20
N ASN A 231 20.28 -10.16 -9.13
CA ASN A 231 19.27 -10.96 -9.81
C ASN A 231 19.00 -12.28 -9.07
N ASN A 232 17.87 -12.92 -9.41
CA ASN A 232 17.45 -14.20 -8.85
C ASN A 232 18.27 -15.42 -9.30
N LYS A 233 19.26 -15.23 -10.19
CA LYS A 233 20.17 -16.28 -10.67
C LYS A 233 21.48 -16.33 -9.87
N ASP A 234 21.65 -15.47 -8.87
CA ASP A 234 22.81 -15.51 -7.99
C ASP A 234 22.96 -16.89 -7.33
N SER A 235 24.15 -17.48 -7.47
CA SER A 235 24.47 -18.84 -7.02
C SER A 235 24.40 -19.00 -5.50
N ARG A 236 24.50 -17.89 -4.76
CA ARG A 236 24.41 -17.86 -3.30
C ARG A 236 22.97 -18.03 -2.81
N ILE A 237 21.96 -17.87 -3.68
CA ILE A 237 20.54 -18.00 -3.32
C ILE A 237 20.12 -19.47 -3.32
N THR A 238 19.55 -19.92 -2.21
CA THR A 238 19.04 -21.29 -2.04
C THR A 238 17.74 -21.52 -2.83
N LYS A 239 17.31 -22.78 -3.02
CA LYS A 239 16.10 -23.09 -3.81
C LYS A 239 14.85 -22.54 -3.12
N ILE A 240 14.72 -22.80 -1.82
CA ILE A 240 13.65 -22.24 -0.99
C ILE A 240 13.84 -20.73 -0.88
N GLY A 241 15.06 -20.24 -0.73
CA GLY A 241 15.34 -18.80 -0.69
C GLY A 241 14.85 -18.04 -1.92
N ARG A 242 14.99 -18.63 -3.11
CA ARG A 242 14.46 -18.04 -4.36
C ARG A 242 12.94 -17.90 -4.31
N PHE A 243 12.24 -18.95 -3.86
CA PHE A 243 10.79 -18.89 -3.66
C PHE A 243 10.41 -17.78 -2.66
N LEU A 244 11.07 -17.74 -1.50
CA LEU A 244 10.76 -16.74 -0.47
C LEU A 244 10.92 -15.30 -0.99
N ARG A 245 12.00 -15.01 -1.74
CA ARG A 245 12.26 -13.68 -2.32
C ARG A 245 11.25 -13.30 -3.40
N ASN A 246 10.80 -14.27 -4.22
CA ASN A 246 9.86 -14.00 -5.30
C ASN A 246 8.50 -13.52 -4.82
N TYR A 247 8.09 -13.95 -3.62
CA TYR A 247 6.81 -13.62 -3.00
C TYR A 247 6.98 -12.73 -1.77
N SER A 248 8.18 -12.18 -1.52
CA SER A 248 8.53 -11.36 -0.35
C SER A 248 8.18 -12.00 1.00
N ILE A 249 8.15 -13.34 1.05
CA ILE A 249 7.87 -14.09 2.28
C ILE A 249 9.06 -13.97 3.24
N ASP A 250 10.26 -13.69 2.73
CA ASP A 250 11.45 -13.50 3.54
C ASP A 250 11.38 -12.32 4.51
N GLU A 251 10.49 -11.36 4.25
CA GLU A 251 10.27 -10.17 5.08
C GLU A 251 9.25 -10.39 6.22
N LEU A 252 8.54 -11.54 6.27
CA LEU A 252 7.53 -11.81 7.32
C LEU A 252 8.05 -11.64 8.77
N PRO A 253 9.29 -12.04 9.14
CA PRO A 253 9.80 -11.84 10.50
C PRO A 253 9.87 -10.35 10.91
N GLN A 254 9.86 -9.41 9.96
CA GLN A 254 9.93 -7.97 10.26
C GLN A 254 8.67 -7.45 10.94
N PHE A 255 7.53 -8.17 10.90
CA PHE A 255 6.37 -7.80 11.72
C PHE A 255 6.71 -7.77 13.23
N TRP A 256 7.69 -8.56 13.67
CA TRP A 256 8.20 -8.49 15.04
C TRP A 256 8.90 -7.15 15.33
N ASN A 257 9.66 -6.61 14.37
CA ASN A 257 10.27 -5.28 14.49
C ASN A 257 9.18 -4.18 14.56
N VAL A 258 8.09 -4.34 13.81
CA VAL A 258 6.95 -3.41 13.90
C VAL A 258 6.29 -3.49 15.27
N LEU A 259 6.07 -4.68 15.82
CA LEU A 259 5.50 -4.84 17.17
C LEU A 259 6.38 -4.20 18.24
N LYS A 260 7.70 -4.39 18.18
CA LYS A 260 8.68 -3.73 19.07
C LYS A 260 8.72 -2.21 18.91
N GLY A 261 8.33 -1.70 17.75
CA GLY A 261 8.37 -0.27 17.44
C GLY A 261 9.68 0.22 16.86
N GLU A 262 10.54 -0.69 16.41
CA GLU A 262 11.76 -0.37 15.64
C GLU A 262 11.40 -0.01 14.19
N MET A 263 10.35 -0.63 13.65
CA MET A 263 9.86 -0.42 12.28
C MET A 263 8.38 0.01 12.24
N SER A 264 7.96 0.45 11.06
CA SER A 264 6.59 0.73 10.62
C SER A 264 6.19 -0.27 9.52
N ILE A 265 4.90 -0.46 9.24
CA ILE A 265 4.47 -1.24 8.07
C ILE A 265 4.91 -0.51 6.79
N VAL A 266 4.69 0.81 6.75
CA VAL A 266 5.05 1.69 5.63
C VAL A 266 6.11 2.70 6.05
N GLY A 267 7.23 2.74 5.34
CA GLY A 267 8.36 3.64 5.62
C GLY A 267 9.52 3.47 4.63
N PRO A 268 10.57 4.29 4.73
CA PRO A 268 11.80 4.11 3.98
C PRO A 268 12.45 2.75 4.26
N ARG A 269 13.15 2.17 3.27
CA ARG A 269 13.79 0.86 3.47
C ARG A 269 14.97 0.96 4.47
N PRO A 270 15.04 0.12 5.50
CA PRO A 270 16.16 0.16 6.46
C PRO A 270 17.49 -0.17 5.78
N GLU A 271 18.50 0.68 5.99
CA GLU A 271 19.80 0.58 5.31
C GLU A 271 20.94 0.15 6.25
N MET A 272 22.04 -0.35 5.69
CA MET A 272 23.24 -0.72 6.45
C MET A 272 24.03 0.53 6.89
N ALA A 273 24.65 0.48 8.07
CA ALA A 273 25.36 1.62 8.65
C ALA A 273 26.44 2.19 7.71
N PHE A 274 27.26 1.33 7.11
CA PHE A 274 28.34 1.74 6.19
C PHE A 274 27.85 2.42 4.89
N ILE A 275 26.57 2.26 4.53
CA ILE A 275 25.96 2.99 3.41
C ILE A 275 25.49 4.36 3.90
N VAL A 276 24.83 4.40 5.07
CA VAL A 276 24.34 5.64 5.68
C VAL A 276 25.47 6.59 6.04
N GLU A 277 26.65 6.09 6.41
CA GLU A 277 27.84 6.90 6.66
C GLU A 277 28.26 7.73 5.44
N LYS A 278 27.97 7.25 4.23
CA LYS A 278 28.27 7.93 2.96
C LYS A 278 27.19 8.91 2.52
N TYR A 279 26.10 9.03 3.29
CA TYR A 279 24.99 9.90 2.93
C TYR A 279 25.33 11.38 3.09
N GLU A 280 24.98 12.13 2.06
CA GLU A 280 24.89 13.58 2.10
C GLU A 280 23.83 14.02 3.13
N PRO A 281 23.94 15.23 3.71
CA PRO A 281 22.99 15.72 4.71
C PRO A 281 21.53 15.64 4.25
N TRP A 282 21.25 15.94 2.99
CA TRP A 282 19.90 15.87 2.43
C TRP A 282 19.37 14.42 2.31
N GLN A 283 20.25 13.42 2.15
CA GLN A 283 19.85 12.01 2.10
C GLN A 283 19.45 11.49 3.48
N LYS A 284 20.06 12.02 4.55
CA LYS A 284 19.78 11.64 5.94
C LYS A 284 18.37 12.02 6.40
N ILE A 285 17.67 12.89 5.68
CA ILE A 285 16.25 13.23 5.92
C ILE A 285 15.38 11.96 6.00
N ARG A 286 15.69 10.92 5.21
CA ARG A 286 14.93 9.66 5.25
C ARG A 286 14.93 8.97 6.61
N LEU A 287 15.91 9.28 7.47
CA LEU A 287 16.04 8.73 8.82
C LEU A 287 15.17 9.47 9.85
N GLN A 288 14.48 10.55 9.49
CA GLN A 288 13.58 11.26 10.41
C GLN A 288 12.33 10.46 10.78
N VAL A 289 12.08 9.34 10.11
CA VAL A 289 10.89 8.50 10.31
C VAL A 289 11.29 7.05 10.48
N LYS A 290 10.41 6.24 11.08
CA LYS A 290 10.67 4.80 11.22
C LYS A 290 10.80 4.13 9.85
N PRO A 291 11.79 3.24 9.66
CA PRO A 291 11.87 2.44 8.45
C PRO A 291 10.66 1.51 8.29
N GLY A 292 10.36 1.15 7.05
CA GLY A 292 9.19 0.35 6.67
C GLY A 292 9.54 -1.08 6.26
N ILE A 293 8.58 -2.00 6.43
CA ILE A 293 8.61 -3.29 5.72
C ILE A 293 8.41 -3.02 4.23
N THR A 294 7.38 -2.24 3.90
CA THR A 294 7.12 -1.73 2.56
C THR A 294 7.27 -0.20 2.51
N GLY A 295 7.35 0.37 1.30
CA GLY A 295 7.72 1.77 1.11
C GLY A 295 7.44 2.28 -0.29
N PHE A 296 7.45 3.60 -0.43
CA PHE A 296 7.13 4.26 -1.70
C PHE A 296 8.12 3.89 -2.80
N TRP A 297 9.42 3.86 -2.49
CA TRP A 297 10.45 3.36 -3.42
C TRP A 297 10.19 1.93 -3.85
N GLN A 298 9.88 1.01 -2.94
CA GLN A 298 9.58 -0.37 -3.31
C GLN A 298 8.43 -0.38 -4.33
N VAL A 299 7.37 0.38 -4.11
CA VAL A 299 6.16 0.37 -4.94
C VAL A 299 6.28 1.09 -6.29
N ILE A 300 7.05 2.18 -6.39
CA ILE A 300 7.10 3.05 -7.58
C ILE A 300 8.50 3.13 -8.21
N GLY A 301 9.55 2.96 -7.40
CA GLY A 301 10.94 3.17 -7.79
C GLY A 301 11.48 2.15 -8.79
N ARG A 302 12.60 2.52 -9.43
CA ARG A 302 13.34 1.65 -10.35
C ARG A 302 13.94 0.47 -9.60
N LYS A 303 13.55 -0.73 -10.01
CA LYS A 303 14.06 -1.98 -9.43
C LYS A 303 15.44 -2.36 -9.98
N ASP A 304 15.78 -1.83 -11.16
CA ASP A 304 17.05 -2.07 -11.84
C ASP A 304 18.19 -1.18 -11.32
N LEU A 305 17.90 -0.20 -10.47
CA LEU A 305 18.90 0.70 -9.88
C LEU A 305 19.03 0.44 -8.37
N PRO A 306 20.24 0.56 -7.80
CA PRO A 306 20.46 0.52 -6.36
C PRO A 306 19.59 1.54 -5.60
N LEU A 307 19.33 1.28 -4.31
CA LEU A 307 18.54 2.20 -3.48
C LEU A 307 19.18 3.59 -3.39
N GLU A 308 20.52 3.65 -3.35
CA GLU A 308 21.29 4.89 -3.29
C GLU A 308 20.96 5.85 -4.45
N GLU A 309 20.61 5.30 -5.62
CA GLU A 309 20.20 6.06 -6.81
C GLU A 309 18.70 6.40 -6.85
N ASN A 310 17.96 6.04 -5.80
CA ASN A 310 16.53 6.22 -5.68
C ASN A 310 16.09 6.83 -4.33
N ILE A 311 17.00 7.44 -3.58
CA ILE A 311 16.72 8.01 -2.25
C ILE A 311 15.61 9.08 -2.31
N GLU A 312 15.45 9.76 -3.45
CA GLU A 312 14.43 10.79 -3.63
C GLU A 312 12.99 10.26 -3.44
N TYR A 313 12.74 8.97 -3.72
CA TYR A 313 11.44 8.34 -3.46
C TYR A 313 11.14 8.26 -1.95
N ASP A 314 12.15 7.92 -1.15
CA ASP A 314 12.00 7.85 0.30
C ASP A 314 11.84 9.24 0.91
N ILE A 315 12.59 10.23 0.41
CA ILE A 315 12.43 11.64 0.84
C ILE A 315 11.05 12.17 0.45
N TYR A 316 10.58 11.89 -0.77
CA TYR A 316 9.24 12.27 -1.20
C TYR A 316 8.17 11.69 -0.26
N TYR A 317 8.34 10.43 0.14
CA TYR A 317 7.46 9.81 1.13
C TYR A 317 7.49 10.55 2.46
N VAL A 318 8.68 10.80 3.04
CA VAL A 318 8.85 11.55 4.31
C VAL A 318 8.12 12.89 4.25
N LEU A 319 8.26 13.61 3.13
CA LEU A 319 7.65 14.92 2.92
C LEU A 319 6.11 14.90 2.77
N HIS A 320 5.52 13.76 2.37
CA HIS A 320 4.08 13.66 2.04
C HIS A 320 3.36 12.59 2.86
N GLN A 321 3.94 12.17 3.99
CA GLN A 321 3.35 11.15 4.83
C GLN A 321 1.92 11.51 5.21
N SER A 322 1.03 10.57 4.93
CA SER A 322 -0.39 10.67 5.26
C SER A 322 -0.99 9.28 5.29
N PHE A 323 -2.10 9.14 6.01
CA PHE A 323 -2.82 7.87 6.10
C PHE A 323 -3.19 7.31 4.71
N PHE A 324 -3.64 8.17 3.79
CA PHE A 324 -4.02 7.72 2.45
C PHE A 324 -2.82 7.34 1.58
N LEU A 325 -1.66 8.00 1.76
CA LEU A 325 -0.44 7.58 1.07
C LEU A 325 0.03 6.22 1.59
N ASP A 326 0.01 6.00 2.91
CA ASP A 326 0.33 4.70 3.51
C ASP A 326 -0.59 3.60 2.98
N LEU A 327 -1.90 3.85 2.97
CA LEU A 327 -2.89 2.93 2.44
C LEU A 327 -2.65 2.64 0.96
N ALA A 328 -2.33 3.67 0.17
CA ALA A 328 -2.02 3.50 -1.24
C ALA A 328 -0.78 2.62 -1.47
N ILE A 329 0.28 2.80 -0.66
CA ILE A 329 1.49 1.98 -0.71
C ILE A 329 1.14 0.53 -0.33
N MET A 330 0.44 0.31 0.79
CA MET A 330 0.04 -1.04 1.23
C MET A 330 -0.77 -1.78 0.15
N LEU A 331 -1.80 -1.14 -0.42
CA LEU A 331 -2.65 -1.75 -1.44
C LEU A 331 -1.88 -2.09 -2.71
N LYS A 332 -0.94 -1.21 -3.13
CA LYS A 332 -0.08 -1.49 -4.29
C LYS A 332 1.01 -2.55 -3.99
N THR A 333 1.28 -2.84 -2.72
CA THR A 333 2.16 -3.94 -2.32
C THR A 333 1.49 -5.31 -2.46
N ILE A 334 0.17 -5.43 -2.25
CA ILE A 334 -0.55 -6.71 -2.25
C ILE A 334 -0.36 -7.52 -3.55
N PRO A 335 -0.58 -6.99 -4.77
CA PRO A 335 -0.40 -7.80 -5.99
C PRO A 335 1.00 -8.38 -6.13
N ARG A 336 2.02 -7.72 -5.56
CA ARG A 336 3.42 -8.15 -5.64
C ARG A 336 3.71 -9.36 -4.76
N LEU A 337 2.86 -9.63 -3.77
CA LEU A 337 2.93 -10.85 -2.95
C LEU A 337 2.39 -12.08 -3.69
N PHE A 338 1.56 -11.89 -4.72
CA PHE A 338 0.91 -13.00 -5.44
C PHE A 338 1.49 -13.22 -6.83
N PHE A 339 1.87 -12.15 -7.52
CA PHE A 339 2.51 -12.22 -8.82
C PHE A 339 4.01 -12.09 -8.62
N SER A 340 4.79 -13.01 -9.19
CA SER A 340 6.27 -13.05 -9.14
C SER A 340 6.90 -11.83 -9.84
N TYR A 341 6.69 -10.66 -9.26
CA TYR A 341 7.38 -9.43 -9.58
C TYR A 341 8.51 -9.30 -8.58
N GLY A 342 9.55 -10.12 -8.77
CA GLY A 342 10.70 -10.21 -7.88
C GLY A 342 11.15 -8.84 -7.36
N ALA A 343 11.67 -8.82 -6.14
CA ALA A 343 12.34 -7.65 -5.58
C ALA A 343 13.61 -7.25 -6.37
N TYR A 344 13.95 -7.96 -7.44
CA TYR A 344 15.09 -7.77 -8.34
C TYR A 344 14.72 -8.27 -9.75
#